data_AF-A0A831Y9Y4-F1
#
_entry.id   AF-A0A831Y9Y4-F1
#
_cell.length_a   1.000
_cell.length_b   1.000
_cell.length_c   1.000
_cell.angle_alpha   90.00
_cell.angle_beta   90.00
_cell.angle_gamma   90.00
#
_symmetry.space_group_name_H-M   'P 1'
#
loop_
_entity.id
_entity.type
_entity.pdbx_description
1 polymer ?
#
loop_
_entity_poly.entity_id
_entity_poly.type
_entity_poly.pdbx_seq_one_letter_code
_entity_poly.pdbx_strand_id
1 'polypeptide(L)'
;MRYHFKMHKEGKGFWAECLELKGCITQGNSKEELLENMQDALNLYLEEPEDSSYLAPLPKKIKKSSSSIIEVHVDPEIAFAFMVRYYRIKNNMTQAELAKELGFKKIYSYQRLEKKCNPTLETIFMIKNVFPEFSIDYTLS
;
A
#
# COMPACT_ATOMS: atom_id res chain seq x y z
N MET A 1 3.64 -1.69 -6.97
CA MET A 1 2.23 -2.06 -6.71
C MET A 1 1.37 -0.97 -7.31
N ARG A 2 0.33 -1.29 -8.11
CA ARG A 2 -0.41 -0.28 -8.87
C ARG A 2 -1.90 -0.34 -8.63
N TYR A 3 -2.48 0.77 -8.20
CA TYR A 3 -3.92 0.95 -8.00
C TYR A 3 -4.53 1.75 -9.14
N HIS A 4 -5.85 1.67 -9.28
CA HIS A 4 -6.55 2.28 -10.39
C HIS A 4 -7.43 3.41 -9.90
N PHE A 5 -7.17 4.61 -10.41
CA PHE A 5 -8.01 5.77 -10.16
C PHE A 5 -8.91 6.02 -11.36
N LYS A 6 -10.19 6.26 -11.09
CA LYS A 6 -11.12 6.77 -12.10
C LYS A 6 -11.12 8.28 -12.03
N MET A 7 -10.68 8.92 -13.10
CA MET A 7 -10.68 10.37 -13.24
C MET A 7 -12.04 10.87 -13.75
N HIS A 8 -12.50 11.95 -13.14
CA HIS A 8 -13.72 12.67 -13.49
C HIS A 8 -13.39 14.14 -13.71
N LYS A 9 -14.12 14.79 -14.62
CA LYS A 9 -14.01 16.22 -14.86
C LYS A 9 -15.25 16.90 -14.29
N GLU A 10 -15.05 17.95 -13.50
CA GLU A 10 -16.12 18.71 -12.89
C GLU A 10 -15.88 20.21 -13.05
N GLY A 11 -16.71 20.86 -13.87
CA GLY A 11 -16.53 22.26 -14.22
C GLY A 11 -15.14 22.55 -14.82
N LYS A 12 -14.35 23.38 -14.12
CA LYS A 12 -12.97 23.73 -14.50
C LYS A 12 -11.90 22.83 -13.86
N GLY A 13 -12.27 21.99 -12.90
CA GLY A 13 -11.34 21.12 -12.18
C GLY A 13 -11.55 19.64 -12.50
N PHE A 14 -10.82 18.82 -11.75
CA PHE A 14 -10.85 17.37 -11.85
C PHE A 14 -10.88 16.76 -10.46
N TRP A 15 -11.44 15.55 -10.38
CA TRP A 15 -11.33 14.72 -9.20
C TRP A 15 -11.15 13.27 -9.59
N ALA A 16 -10.66 12.46 -8.67
CA ALA A 16 -10.47 11.05 -8.89
C ALA A 16 -10.70 10.23 -7.63
N GLU A 17 -11.15 9.00 -7.82
CA GLU A 17 -11.37 8.02 -6.77
C GLU A 17 -10.64 6.72 -7.08
N CYS A 18 -10.05 6.10 -6.07
CA CYS A 18 -9.48 4.76 -6.19
C CYS A 18 -10.60 3.72 -6.31
N LEU A 19 -10.51 2.85 -7.32
CA LEU A 19 -11.51 1.81 -7.57
C LEU A 19 -11.45 0.67 -6.54
N GLU A 20 -10.29 0.45 -5.93
CA GLU A 20 -10.11 -0.61 -4.94
C GLU A 20 -10.21 -0.11 -3.49
N LEU A 21 -9.86 1.15 -3.22
CA LEU A 21 -9.74 1.70 -1.88
C LEU A 21 -10.89 2.66 -1.59
N LYS A 22 -11.91 2.18 -0.87
CA LYS A 22 -13.08 2.98 -0.51
C LYS A 22 -12.65 4.19 0.33
N GLY A 23 -13.07 5.38 -0.11
CA GLY A 23 -12.76 6.65 0.57
C GLY A 23 -11.42 7.27 0.17
N CYS A 24 -10.61 6.61 -0.67
CA CYS A 24 -9.42 7.22 -1.26
C CYS A 24 -9.84 8.07 -2.47
N ILE A 25 -10.07 9.36 -2.22
CA ILE A 25 -10.56 10.35 -3.20
C ILE A 25 -9.64 11.56 -3.14
N THR A 26 -9.42 12.20 -4.29
CA THR A 26 -8.61 13.41 -4.40
C THR A 26 -9.12 14.33 -5.51
N GLN A 27 -8.64 15.57 -5.54
CA GLN A 27 -9.02 16.59 -6.52
C GLN A 27 -7.83 17.43 -6.95
N GLY A 28 -7.95 18.11 -8.09
CA GLY A 28 -6.93 19.01 -8.64
C GLY A 28 -7.53 20.00 -9.63
N ASN A 29 -6.93 21.17 -9.74
CA ASN A 29 -7.34 22.23 -10.67
C ASN A 29 -6.83 21.96 -12.09
N SER A 30 -5.72 21.22 -12.22
CA SER A 30 -5.20 20.70 -13.49
C SER A 30 -5.12 19.17 -13.46
N LYS A 31 -4.84 18.57 -14.62
CA LYS A 31 -4.62 17.11 -14.70
C LYS A 31 -3.32 16.73 -14.02
N GLU A 32 -2.29 17.56 -14.16
CA GLU A 32 -0.97 17.35 -13.58
C GLU A 32 -1.05 17.37 -12.05
N GLU A 33 -1.71 18.39 -11.48
CA GLU A 33 -1.96 18.48 -10.03
C GLU A 33 -2.78 17.29 -9.54
N LEU A 34 -3.80 16.87 -10.30
CA LEU A 34 -4.59 15.71 -9.93
C LEU A 34 -3.75 14.42 -9.87
N LEU A 35 -2.84 14.20 -10.83
CA LEU A 35 -1.97 13.03 -10.85
C LEU A 35 -1.03 12.97 -9.64
N GLU A 36 -0.44 14.10 -9.27
CA GLU A 36 0.37 14.22 -8.05
C GLU A 36 -0.48 13.92 -6.81
N ASN A 37 -1.65 14.54 -6.71
CA ASN A 37 -2.54 14.32 -5.58
C ASN A 37 -3.11 12.90 -5.51
N MET A 38 -3.20 12.15 -6.62
CA MET A 38 -3.56 10.72 -6.60
C MET A 38 -2.48 9.88 -5.95
N GLN A 39 -1.22 10.17 -6.28
CA GLN A 39 -0.05 9.49 -5.71
C GLN A 39 0.02 9.72 -4.20
N ASP A 40 -0.15 10.97 -3.76
CA ASP A 40 -0.15 11.35 -2.35
C ASP A 40 -1.32 10.71 -1.58
N ALA A 41 -2.54 10.79 -2.13
CA ALA A 41 -3.72 10.20 -1.50
C ALA A 41 -3.59 8.67 -1.37
N LEU A 42 -3.03 8.00 -2.38
CA LEU A 42 -2.79 6.55 -2.36
C LEU A 42 -1.75 6.17 -1.31
N ASN A 43 -0.61 6.86 -1.29
CA ASN A 43 0.46 6.61 -0.35
C ASN A 43 -0.01 6.83 1.10
N LEU A 44 -0.69 7.95 1.37
CA LEU A 44 -1.25 8.27 2.69
C LEU A 44 -2.25 7.21 3.16
N TYR A 45 -3.19 6.82 2.29
CA TYR A 45 -4.21 5.82 2.62
C TYR A 45 -3.59 4.48 3.01
N LEU A 46 -2.54 4.05 2.31
CA LEU A 46 -1.87 2.78 2.60
C LEU A 46 -0.94 2.89 3.81
N GLU A 47 -0.31 4.05 4.04
CA GLU A 47 0.61 4.27 5.17
C GLU A 47 -0.10 4.29 6.52
N GLU A 48 -1.31 4.86 6.59
CA GLU A 48 -2.07 5.05 7.82
C GLU A 48 -3.33 4.15 7.86
N PRO A 49 -3.21 2.87 8.25
CA PRO A 49 -4.39 2.02 8.44
C PRO A 49 -5.21 2.52 9.63
N GLU A 50 -6.54 2.35 9.55
CA GLU A 50 -7.48 2.76 10.61
C GLU A 50 -7.14 2.11 11.97
N ASP A 51 -6.78 0.83 11.95
CA ASP A 51 -6.25 0.10 13.09
C ASP A 51 -5.29 -1.03 12.67
N SER A 52 -4.71 -1.73 13.65
CA SER A 52 -3.72 -2.80 13.41
C SER A 52 -4.25 -4.07 12.74
N SER A 53 -5.58 -4.22 12.68
CA SER A 53 -6.31 -5.36 12.11
C SER A 53 -6.95 -5.03 10.75
N TYR A 54 -7.09 -3.74 10.41
CA TYR A 54 -7.60 -3.31 9.13
C TYR A 54 -6.68 -3.74 7.98
N LEU A 55 -7.29 -4.33 6.95
CA LEU A 55 -6.60 -4.76 5.75
C LEU A 55 -7.23 -4.11 4.52
N ALA A 56 -6.50 -3.16 3.91
CA ALA A 56 -6.93 -2.58 2.65
C ALA A 56 -6.94 -3.65 1.53
N PRO A 57 -7.90 -3.58 0.58
CA PRO A 57 -7.93 -4.50 -0.56
C PRO A 57 -6.67 -4.39 -1.43
N LEU A 58 -6.14 -5.52 -1.89
CA LEU A 58 -5.08 -5.54 -2.89
C LEU A 58 -5.57 -4.98 -4.24
N PRO A 59 -4.66 -4.41 -5.07
CA PRO A 59 -5.02 -3.91 -6.39
C PRO A 59 -5.53 -5.04 -7.30
N LYS A 60 -6.50 -4.71 -8.14
CA LYS A 60 -7.13 -5.68 -9.04
C LYS A 60 -6.47 -5.65 -10.42
N LYS A 61 -6.43 -6.80 -11.11
CA LYS A 61 -6.04 -6.82 -12.53
C LYS A 61 -7.19 -6.27 -13.38
N ILE A 62 -7.19 -4.97 -13.62
CA ILE A 62 -8.18 -4.32 -14.49
C ILE A 62 -7.66 -4.35 -15.93
N LYS A 63 -8.43 -4.95 -16.85
CA LYS A 63 -8.15 -4.80 -18.29
C LYS A 63 -8.42 -3.34 -18.63
N LYS A 64 -7.41 -2.60 -19.11
CA LYS A 64 -7.53 -1.19 -19.53
C LYS A 64 -8.66 -1.04 -20.54
N SER A 65 -9.87 -0.72 -20.06
CA SER A 65 -11.09 -0.70 -20.87
C SER A 65 -11.61 0.71 -21.11
N SER A 66 -11.10 1.73 -20.41
CA SER A 66 -11.53 3.11 -20.58
C SER A 66 -10.39 4.11 -20.43
N SER A 67 -10.42 5.17 -21.24
CA SER A 67 -9.46 6.28 -21.25
C SER A 67 -9.42 7.11 -19.96
N SER A 68 -10.38 6.91 -19.04
CA SER A 68 -10.48 7.62 -17.77
C SER A 68 -9.87 6.88 -16.58
N ILE A 69 -9.33 5.68 -16.77
CA ILE A 69 -8.66 4.93 -15.70
C ILE A 69 -7.16 5.20 -15.75
N ILE A 70 -6.62 5.66 -14.63
CA ILE A 70 -5.21 5.98 -14.45
C ILE A 70 -4.61 4.97 -13.47
N GLU A 71 -3.48 4.39 -13.84
CA GLU A 71 -2.71 3.51 -12.97
C GLU A 71 -1.72 4.36 -12.16
N VAL A 72 -1.78 4.24 -10.84
CA VAL A 72 -0.93 4.99 -9.90
C VAL A 72 -0.12 3.97 -9.10
N HIS A 73 1.20 4.16 -9.03
CA HIS A 73 2.06 3.24 -8.28
C HIS A 73 2.04 3.59 -6.79
N VAL A 74 2.50 2.69 -5.93
CA VAL A 74 2.71 2.97 -4.50
C VAL A 74 4.21 3.13 -4.29
N ASP A 75 4.62 4.03 -3.39
CA ASP A 75 6.02 4.14 -3.00
C ASP A 75 6.55 2.78 -2.51
N PRO A 76 7.76 2.35 -2.92
CA PRO A 76 8.33 1.06 -2.54
C PRO A 76 8.32 0.77 -1.03
N GLU A 77 8.67 1.78 -0.23
CA GLU A 77 8.72 1.70 1.24
C GLU A 77 7.34 1.49 1.86
N ILE A 78 6.32 2.16 1.32
CA ILE A 78 4.93 2.03 1.77
C ILE A 78 4.36 0.69 1.29
N ALA A 79 4.62 0.30 0.04
CA ALA A 79 4.24 -0.98 -0.53
C ALA A 79 4.81 -2.13 0.30
N PHE A 80 6.09 -2.07 0.69
CA PHE A 80 6.72 -3.08 1.53
C PHE A 80 6.01 -3.19 2.88
N ALA A 81 5.84 -2.05 3.57
CA ALA A 81 5.20 -2.01 4.87
C ALA A 81 3.77 -2.55 4.83
N PHE A 82 3.03 -2.19 3.78
CA PHE A 82 1.69 -2.70 3.53
C PHE A 82 1.69 -4.22 3.32
N MET A 83 2.63 -4.76 2.55
CA MET A 83 2.70 -6.22 2.34
C MET A 83 3.05 -6.97 3.63
N VAL A 84 3.90 -6.42 4.50
CA VAL A 84 4.17 -7.00 5.82
C VAL A 84 2.89 -7.06 6.66
N ARG A 85 2.13 -5.95 6.73
CA ARG A 85 0.81 -5.92 7.39
C ARG A 85 -0.14 -6.95 6.79
N TYR A 86 -0.20 -7.00 5.46
CA TYR A 86 -1.09 -7.89 4.71
C TYR A 86 -0.86 -9.35 5.07
N TYR A 87 0.39 -9.81 5.01
CA TYR A 87 0.70 -11.21 5.31
C TYR A 87 0.55 -11.54 6.79
N ARG A 88 0.87 -10.60 7.68
CA ARG A 88 0.60 -10.76 9.11
C ARG A 88 -0.88 -11.00 9.38
N ILE A 89 -1.74 -10.10 8.90
CA ILE A 89 -3.19 -10.16 9.14
C ILE A 89 -3.81 -11.38 8.45
N LYS A 90 -3.40 -11.67 7.21
CA LYS A 90 -3.85 -12.86 6.45
C LYS A 90 -3.55 -14.17 7.18
N ASN A 91 -2.43 -14.23 7.91
CA ASN A 91 -2.05 -15.39 8.72
C ASN A 91 -2.57 -15.32 10.17
N ASN A 92 -3.49 -14.39 10.47
CA ASN A 92 -4.10 -14.19 11.80
C ASN A 92 -3.09 -13.92 12.92
N MET A 93 -1.96 -13.26 12.60
CA MET A 93 -0.92 -12.94 13.58
C MET A 93 -1.10 -11.52 14.15
N THR A 94 -0.87 -11.40 15.44
CA THR A 94 -0.65 -10.11 16.10
C THR A 94 0.75 -9.57 15.78
N GLN A 95 0.96 -8.27 16.01
CA GLN A 95 2.30 -7.68 15.86
C GLN A 95 3.32 -8.35 16.82
N ALA A 96 2.89 -8.76 18.00
CA ALA A 96 3.75 -9.42 18.98
C ALA A 96 4.17 -10.83 18.55
N GLU A 97 3.25 -11.61 17.96
CA GLU A 97 3.55 -12.95 17.45
C GLU A 97 4.52 -12.89 16.28
N LEU A 98 4.28 -12.02 15.30
CA LEU A 98 5.20 -11.89 14.17
C LEU A 98 6.56 -11.32 14.59
N ALA A 99 6.59 -10.37 15.53
CA ALA A 99 7.85 -9.89 16.10
C ALA A 99 8.67 -11.03 16.73
N LYS A 100 8.01 -11.93 17.49
CA LYS A 100 8.65 -13.09 18.11
C LYS A 100 9.17 -14.08 17.06
N GLU A 101 8.36 -14.37 16.03
CA GLU A 101 8.73 -15.30 14.96
C GLU A 101 9.93 -14.80 14.15
N LEU A 102 10.00 -13.49 13.92
CA LEU A 102 11.14 -12.83 13.27
C LEU A 102 12.34 -12.61 14.21
N GLY A 103 12.27 -13.05 15.48
CA GLY A 103 13.35 -12.93 16.45
C GLY A 103 13.57 -11.51 17.02
N PHE A 104 12.63 -10.60 16.87
CA PHE A 104 12.72 -9.26 17.47
C PHE A 104 12.54 -9.31 18.99
N LYS A 105 13.53 -8.79 19.73
CA LYS A 105 13.48 -8.67 21.20
C LYS A 105 12.53 -7.58 21.70
N LYS A 106 12.23 -6.57 20.87
CA LYS A 106 11.40 -5.41 21.22
C LYS A 106 10.35 -5.18 20.15
N ILE A 107 9.09 -5.01 20.57
CA ILE A 107 7.95 -4.78 19.67
C ILE A 107 8.13 -3.54 18.78
N TYR A 108 8.69 -2.46 19.33
CA TYR A 108 8.97 -1.23 18.57
C TYR A 108 9.92 -1.44 17.39
N SER A 109 10.86 -2.38 17.49
CA SER A 109 11.77 -2.69 16.38
C SER A 109 11.01 -3.27 15.20
N TYR A 110 10.02 -4.12 15.49
CA TYR A 110 9.13 -4.73 14.51
C TYR A 110 8.10 -3.75 13.94
N GLN A 111 7.47 -2.92 14.77
CA GLN A 111 6.43 -1.98 14.33
C GLN A 111 6.89 -1.02 13.21
N ARG A 112 8.19 -0.74 13.13
CA ARG A 112 8.78 0.06 12.05
C ARG A 112 8.69 -0.62 10.68
N LEU A 113 8.61 -1.95 10.62
CA LEU A 113 8.45 -2.71 9.38
C LEU A 113 7.03 -2.60 8.83
N GLU A 114 6.06 -2.26 9.67
CA GLU A 114 4.67 -1.96 9.29
C GLU A 114 4.42 -0.46 9.14
N LYS A 115 5.47 0.33 8.92
CA LYS A 115 5.39 1.75 8.56
C LYS A 115 6.38 2.02 7.43
N LYS A 116 6.29 3.18 6.78
CA LYS A 116 7.22 3.57 5.72
C LYS A 116 8.66 3.33 6.20
N CYS A 117 9.35 2.40 5.52
CA CYS A 117 10.69 1.97 5.91
C CYS A 117 11.48 1.43 4.70
N ASN A 118 12.81 1.49 4.82
CA ASN A 118 13.74 0.85 3.91
C ASN A 118 14.36 -0.38 4.61
N PRO A 119 13.82 -1.59 4.41
CA PRO A 119 14.28 -2.79 5.10
C PRO A 119 15.65 -3.26 4.57
N THR A 120 16.42 -3.91 5.44
CA THR A 120 17.65 -4.59 5.00
C THR A 120 17.32 -5.89 4.26
N LEU A 121 18.25 -6.37 3.42
CA LEU A 121 18.11 -7.69 2.77
C LEU A 121 17.93 -8.82 3.79
N GLU A 122 18.60 -8.73 4.95
CA GLU A 122 18.42 -9.67 6.06
C GLU A 122 16.99 -9.66 6.58
N THR A 123 16.38 -8.48 6.75
CA THR A 123 14.97 -8.36 7.16
C THR A 123 14.03 -8.97 6.14
N ILE A 124 14.26 -8.72 4.85
CA ILE A 124 13.46 -9.30 3.76
C ILE A 124 13.59 -10.84 3.78
N PHE A 125 14.80 -11.36 3.99
CA PHE A 125 15.05 -12.79 4.10
C PHE A 125 14.30 -13.42 5.28
N MET A 126 14.35 -12.79 6.47
CA MET A 126 13.60 -13.26 7.64
C MET A 126 12.09 -13.30 7.37
N ILE A 127 11.54 -12.25 6.77
CA ILE A 127 10.12 -12.19 6.40
C ILE A 127 9.76 -13.31 5.42
N LYS A 128 10.59 -13.57 4.40
CA LYS A 128 10.37 -14.66 3.45
C LYS A 128 10.42 -16.05 4.08
N ASN A 129 11.21 -16.25 5.14
CA ASN A 129 11.23 -17.53 5.85
C ASN A 129 9.92 -17.77 6.61
N VAL A 130 9.34 -16.71 7.18
CA VAL A 130 8.04 -16.79 7.88
C VAL A 130 6.87 -16.85 6.88
N PHE A 131 6.96 -16.09 5.79
CA PHE A 131 5.97 -15.99 4.73
C PHE A 131 6.62 -16.32 3.37
N PRO A 132 6.74 -17.60 2.99
CA PRO A 132 7.36 -18.00 1.73
C PRO A 132 6.71 -17.40 0.48
N GLU A 133 5.42 -17.05 0.57
CA GLU A 133 4.66 -16.42 -0.51
C GLU A 133 4.85 -14.89 -0.57
N PHE A 134 5.60 -14.30 0.37
CA PHE A 134 5.91 -12.88 0.36
C PHE A 134 6.69 -12.51 -0.90
N SER A 135 6.10 -11.65 -1.74
CA SER A 135 6.71 -11.16 -2.96
C SER A 135 7.04 -9.67 -2.85
N ILE A 136 8.31 -9.36 -3.16
CA ILE A 136 8.82 -8.00 -3.34
C ILE A 136 8.47 -7.42 -4.73
N ASP A 137 7.86 -8.20 -5.62
CA ASP A 137 7.49 -7.68 -6.95
C ASP A 137 6.47 -6.54 -6.81
N TYR A 138 5.66 -6.57 -5.76
CA TYR A 138 4.78 -5.47 -5.39
C TYR A 138 5.52 -4.20 -4.96
N THR A 139 6.78 -4.28 -4.53
CA THR A 139 7.56 -3.13 -4.05
C THR A 139 8.49 -2.55 -5.12
N LEU A 140 8.75 -3.28 -6.21
CA LEU A 140 9.70 -2.90 -7.27
C LEU A 140 9.04 -2.47 -8.59
N SER A 141 7.71 -2.30 -8.62
CA SER A 141 6.89 -2.12 -9.85
C SER A 141 6.00 -0.89 -9.90
#